data_AF-X1LCM5-F1
#
_entry.id   AF-X1LCM5-F1
#
_cell.length_a   1.000
_cell.length_b   1.000
_cell.length_c   1.000
_cell.angle_alpha   90.00
_cell.angle_beta   90.00
_cell.angle_gamma   90.00
#
_symmetry.space_group_name_H-M   'P 1'
#
loop_
_entity.id
_entity.type
_entity.pdbx_description
1 polymer ?
#
loop_
_entity_poly.entity_id
_entity_poly.type
_entity_poly.pdbx_seq_one_letter_code
_entity_poly.pdbx_strand_id
1 'polypeptide(L)' 'QITPNDARAHFGLGVAYRRLGYFDDAIDAYRAALHIRPDDARARRRARKYSTTELVTTQAVAKQCRTTA' A
#
# COMPACT_ATOMS: atom_id res chain seq x y z
N GLN A 1 21.02 -12.30 9.98
CA GLN A 1 21.07 -11.65 8.65
C GLN A 1 19.68 -11.08 8.37
N ILE A 2 19.54 -9.76 8.33
CA ILE A 2 18.29 -9.09 7.95
C ILE A 2 18.54 -8.58 6.54
N THR A 3 18.13 -9.34 5.53
CA THR A 3 18.26 -8.92 4.15
C THR A 3 17.28 -7.77 3.90
N PRO A 4 17.74 -6.58 3.47
CA PRO A 4 16.86 -5.45 3.13
C PRO A 4 15.95 -5.70 1.91
N ASN A 5 15.92 -6.94 1.40
CA ASN A 5 15.16 -7.39 0.25
C ASN A 5 14.11 -8.45 0.62
N ASP A 6 13.69 -8.53 1.89
CA ASP A 6 12.64 -9.46 2.31
C ASP A 6 11.26 -8.83 2.07
N ALA A 7 10.48 -9.42 1.16
CA ALA A 7 9.09 -9.07 0.94
C ALA A 7 8.27 -9.07 2.26
N ARG A 8 8.65 -9.91 3.24
CA ARG A 8 8.00 -9.95 4.57
C ARG A 8 8.26 -8.70 5.39
N ALA A 9 9.43 -8.07 5.26
CA ALA A 9 9.75 -6.83 5.96
C ALA A 9 8.87 -5.69 5.44
N HIS A 10 8.78 -5.53 4.11
CA HIS A 10 7.89 -4.55 3.48
C HIS A 10 6.40 -4.82 3.78
N PHE A 11 6.00 -6.09 3.84
CA PHE A 11 4.66 -6.47 4.26
C PHE A 11 4.38 -6.11 5.73
N GLY A 12 5.36 -6.30 6.62
CA GLY A 12 5.30 -5.89 8.02
C GLY A 12 5.19 -4.38 8.17
N LEU A 13 5.95 -3.62 7.37
CA LEU A 13 5.87 -2.17 7.28
C LEU A 13 4.47 -1.71 6.89
N GLY A 14 3.87 -2.32 5.86
CA GLY A 14 2.49 -2.02 5.47
C GLY A 14 1.44 -2.34 6.53
N VAL A 15 1.70 -3.33 7.40
CA VAL A 15 0.83 -3.60 8.56
C VAL A 15 0.97 -2.52 9.63
N ALA A 16 2.20 -2.07 9.88
CA ALA A 16 2.49 -1.02 10.83
C ALA A 16 1.83 0.29 10.39
N TYR A 17 2.03 0.72 9.15
CA TYR A 17 1.39 1.93 8.60
C TYR A 17 -0.13 1.86 8.66
N ARG A 18 -0.71 0.70 8.31
CA ARG A 18 -2.16 0.48 8.47
C ARG A 18 -2.62 0.67 9.93
N ARG A 19 -1.87 0.14 10.90
CA ARG A 19 -2.22 0.30 12.32
C ARG A 19 -2.12 1.74 12.79
N LEU A 20 -1.26 2.54 12.15
CA LEU A 20 -1.10 3.97 12.40
C LEU A 20 -2.15 4.82 11.64
N GLY A 21 -2.94 4.22 10.75
CA GLY A 21 -3.92 4.93 9.91
C GLY A 21 -3.34 5.54 8.63
N TYR A 22 -2.05 5.31 8.33
CA TYR A 22 -1.41 5.76 7.10
C TYR A 22 -1.65 4.73 5.98
N PHE A 23 -2.79 4.84 5.31
CA PHE A 23 -3.21 3.85 4.30
C PHE A 23 -2.45 3.98 2.97
N ASP A 24 -2.09 5.20 2.55
CA ASP A 24 -1.25 5.45 1.38
C ASP A 24 0.13 4.79 1.52
N ASP A 25 0.84 5.07 2.62
CA ASP A 25 2.15 4.46 2.92
C ASP A 25 2.05 2.93 3.07
N ALA A 26 0.92 2.43 3.60
CA ALA A 26 0.68 1.00 3.68
C ALA A 26 0.58 0.37 2.29
N ILE A 27 -0.10 1.02 1.35
CA ILE A 27 -0.23 0.54 -0.04
C ILE A 27 1.13 0.49 -0.70
N ASP A 28 1.96 1.53 -0.55
CA ASP A 28 3.29 1.57 -1.15
C ASP A 28 4.23 0.53 -0.54
N ALA A 29 4.15 0.30 0.77
CA ALA A 29 4.85 -0.80 1.43
C ALA A 29 4.41 -2.18 0.91
N TYR A 30 3.10 -2.40 0.70
CA TYR A 30 2.61 -3.65 0.11
C TYR A 30 3.01 -3.79 -1.37
N ARG A 31 3.10 -2.70 -2.13
CA ARG A 31 3.61 -2.69 -3.50
C ARG A 31 5.08 -3.04 -3.58
N ALA A 32 5.91 -2.50 -2.68
CA ALA A 32 7.31 -2.88 -2.57
C ALA A 32 7.46 -4.39 -2.26
N ALA A 33 6.64 -4.92 -1.35
CA ALA A 33 6.60 -6.36 -1.08
C ALA A 33 6.22 -7.19 -2.32
N LEU A 34 5.28 -6.71 -3.13
CA LEU A 34 4.88 -7.34 -4.40
C LEU A 34 5.91 -7.20 -5.50
N HIS A 35 6.75 -6.17 -5.49
CA HIS A 35 7.83 -6.03 -6.45
C HIS A 35 8.91 -7.10 -6.23
N ILE A 36 9.18 -7.43 -4.97
CA ILE A 36 10.12 -8.48 -4.57
C ILE A 36 9.49 -9.87 -4.73
N ARG A 37 8.24 -10.04 -4.26
CA ARG A 37 7.48 -11.30 -4.37
C ARG A 37 6.12 -11.03 -5.01
N PRO A 38 6.04 -11.03 -6.35
CA PRO A 38 4.78 -10.76 -7.05
C PRO A 38 3.71 -11.80 -6.73
N ASP A 39 4.11 -13.03 -6.39
CA ASP A 39 3.20 -14.12 -6.02
C ASP A 39 2.73 -14.06 -4.55
N ASP A 40 2.99 -12.96 -3.81
CA ASP A 40 2.42 -12.81 -2.48
C ASP A 40 0.94 -12.39 -2.55
N ALA A 41 0.05 -13.38 -2.59
CA ALA A 41 -1.40 -13.18 -2.58
C ALA A 41 -1.90 -12.40 -1.35
N ARG A 42 -1.17 -12.41 -0.21
CA ARG A 42 -1.55 -11.65 0.98
C ARG A 42 -1.23 -10.18 0.80
N ALA A 43 -0.05 -9.85 0.30
CA ALA A 43 0.33 -8.47 -0.03
C ALA A 43 -0.62 -7.90 -1.09
N ARG A 44 -0.93 -8.68 -2.13
CA ARG A 44 -1.85 -8.29 -3.21
C ARG A 44 -3.26 -8.01 -2.69
N ARG A 45 -3.80 -8.89 -1.85
CA ARG A 45 -5.12 -8.70 -1.24
C ARG A 45 -5.17 -7.46 -0.35
N ARG A 46 -4.12 -7.21 0.44
CA ARG A 46 -4.04 -6.04 1.32
C ARG A 46 -3.92 -4.74 0.52
N ALA A 47 -2.97 -4.66 -0.41
CA ALA A 47 -2.82 -3.51 -1.31
C ALA A 47 -4.14 -3.21 -2.04
N ARG A 48 -4.78 -4.23 -2.61
CA ARG A 48 -6.08 -4.07 -3.28
C ARG A 48 -7.16 -3.60 -2.32
N LYS A 49 -7.26 -4.18 -1.12
CA LYS A 49 -8.26 -3.80 -0.11
C LYS A 49 -8.16 -2.31 0.20
N TYR A 50 -6.97 -1.84 0.58
CA TYR A 50 -6.76 -0.42 0.95
C TYR A 50 -6.89 0.51 -0.25
N SER A 51 -6.39 0.09 -1.43
CA SER A 51 -6.60 0.81 -2.68
C SER A 51 -8.10 0.97 -2.99
N THR A 52 -8.91 -0.09 -2.88
CA THR A 52 -10.34 -0.03 -3.19
C THR A 52 -11.18 0.65 -2.11
N THR A 53 -10.81 0.59 -0.83
CA THR A 53 -11.58 1.27 0.23
C THR A 53 -11.39 2.79 0.20
N GLU A 54 -10.23 3.28 -0.26
CA GLU A 54 -9.92 4.70 -0.32
C GLU A 54 -10.14 5.32 -1.72
N LEU A 55 -9.98 4.54 -2.82
CA LEU A 55 -10.22 5.06 -4.18
C LEU A 55 -11.66 5.58 -4.38
N VAL A 56 -12.66 4.92 -3.79
CA VAL A 56 -14.07 5.34 -3.95
C VAL A 56 -14.50 6.44 -2.97
N THR A 57 -13.77 6.67 -1.88
CA THR A 57 -14.19 7.62 -0.84
C THR A 57 -13.38 8.92 -0.83
N THR A 58 -12.11 8.91 -1.23
CA THR A 58 -11.26 10.13 -1.21
C THR A 58 -10.73 10.54 -2.59
N GLN A 59 -10.65 9.64 -3.56
CA GLN A 59 -10.11 10.00 -4.88
C GLN A 59 -11.05 10.88 -5.72
N ALA A 60 -12.34 10.93 -5.39
CA ALA A 60 -13.26 11.90 -5.97
C ALA A 60 -13.02 13.35 -5.49
N VAL A 61 -12.43 13.54 -4.30
CA VAL A 61 -12.27 14.88 -3.70
C VAL A 61 -10.85 15.43 -3.78
N ALA A 62 -9.79 14.60 -3.81
CA ALA A 62 -8.41 15.12 -3.77
C ALA A 62 -7.68 15.11 -5.13
N LYS A 63 -7.95 14.14 -6.01
CA LYS A 63 -7.22 14.02 -7.28
C LYS A 63 -7.76 14.93 -8.39
N GLN A 64 -8.99 15.45 -8.24
CA GLN A 64 -9.60 16.42 -9.16
C GLN A 64 -9.08 17.85 -8.97
N CYS A 65 -8.46 18.19 -7.83
CA CYS A 65 -8.04 19.57 -7.53
C CYS A 65 -6.64 19.95 -8.04
N ARG A 66 -5.89 19.05 -8.70
CA ARG A 66 -4.54 19.39 -9.24
C ARG A 66 -4.47 19.54 -10.76
N THR A 67 -5.59 19.52 -11.46
CA THR A 67 -5.63 19.70 -12.93
C THR A 67 -6.37 20.95 -13.38
N THR A 68 -6.73 21.85 -12.46
CA THR A 68 -7.25 23.18 -12.77
C THR A 68 -6.27 24.24 -12.24
N ALA A 69 -5.14 24.39 -12.92
CA ALA A 69 -4.28 25.56 -12.86
C ALA A 69 -3.64 25.74 -14.23
#